data_AF-A0A543CCD8-F1
#
_entry.id   AF-A0A543CCD8-F1
#
_cell.length_a   1.000
_cell.length_b   1.000
_cell.length_c   1.000
_cell.angle_alpha   90.00
_cell.angle_beta   90.00
_cell.angle_gamma   90.00
#
_symmetry.space_group_name_H-M   'P 1'
#
loop_
_entity.id
_entity.type
_entity.pdbx_description
1 polymer ?
#
loop_
_entity_poly.entity_id
_entity_poly.type
_entity_poly.pdbx_seq_one_letter_code
_entity_poly.pdbx_strand_id
1 'polypeptide(L)'
;MLNHEVSEIVAVRVKEVRNKRGMKARDLATRCAELGMPHLSAATLSNIETGRPKDGQRTRDVTVDELVVLALALNVAPVHLLVPIDDDNTGYPATNVRAGRTREWIRGYHPLSGTAEAPSERDYFSEVPEFEWTPPTNRPIPVDSAPERQARLAELERRGLGDLQAEE
;
A
#
# COMPACT_ATOMS: atom_id res chain seq x y z
N MET A 1 8.50 -13.63 13.04
CA MET A 1 8.20 -12.53 12.10
C MET A 1 8.40 -13.09 10.71
N LEU A 2 7.34 -13.27 9.93
CA LEU A 2 7.50 -13.59 8.51
C LEU A 2 7.90 -12.29 7.82
N ASN A 3 9.14 -12.21 7.34
CA ASN A 3 9.55 -11.15 6.44
C ASN A 3 8.81 -11.39 5.12
N HIS A 4 7.68 -10.73 4.94
CA HIS A 4 6.98 -10.72 3.66
C HIS A 4 7.76 -9.85 2.69
N GLU A 5 7.97 -10.33 1.46
CA GLU A 5 8.51 -9.49 0.40
C GLU A 5 7.47 -8.44 -0.04
N VAL A 6 7.90 -7.30 -0.58
CA VAL A 6 6.98 -6.25 -1.07
C VAL A 6 5.98 -6.81 -2.10
N SER A 7 6.43 -7.73 -2.96
CA SER A 7 5.55 -8.37 -3.94
C SER A 7 4.44 -9.22 -3.30
N GLU A 8 4.65 -9.75 -2.10
CA GLU A 8 3.63 -10.53 -1.39
C GLU A 8 2.54 -9.62 -0.85
N ILE A 9 2.93 -8.44 -0.34
CA ILE A 9 1.99 -7.39 0.06
C ILE A 9 1.12 -6.99 -1.12
N VAL A 10 1.70 -6.78 -2.31
CA VAL A 10 0.94 -6.46 -3.52
C VAL A 10 -0.10 -7.53 -3.82
N ALA A 11 0.26 -8.81 -3.73
CA ALA A 11 -0.66 -9.91 -3.97
C ALA A 11 -1.86 -9.93 -3.01
N VAL A 12 -1.59 -9.76 -1.72
CA VAL A 12 -2.62 -9.69 -0.67
C VAL A 12 -3.54 -8.50 -0.94
N ARG A 13 -2.97 -7.33 -1.21
CA ARG A 13 -3.72 -6.10 -1.45
C ARG A 13 -4.55 -6.14 -2.73
N VAL A 14 -4.06 -6.76 -3.80
CA VAL A 14 -4.83 -7.03 -5.03
C VAL A 14 -6.07 -7.85 -4.70
N LYS A 15 -5.92 -8.97 -3.99
CA LYS A 15 -7.04 -9.83 -3.58
C LYS A 15 -8.06 -9.07 -2.74
N GLU A 16 -7.60 -8.32 -1.75
CA GLU A 16 -8.46 -7.54 -0.85
C GLU A 16 -9.25 -6.46 -1.59
N VAL A 17 -8.59 -5.66 -2.44
CA VAL A 17 -9.26 -4.61 -3.21
C VAL A 17 -10.23 -5.21 -4.22
N ARG A 18 -9.85 -6.32 -4.88
CA ARG A 18 -10.72 -7.05 -5.81
C ARG A 18 -11.99 -7.55 -5.09
N ASN A 19 -11.83 -8.18 -3.93
CA ASN A 19 -12.95 -8.69 -3.14
C ASN A 19 -13.86 -7.55 -2.63
N LYS A 20 -13.29 -6.45 -2.12
CA LYS A 20 -14.04 -5.26 -1.69
C LYS A 20 -14.91 -4.65 -2.80
N ARG A 21 -14.62 -4.97 -4.07
CA ARG A 21 -15.34 -4.50 -5.25
C ARG A 21 -16.29 -5.53 -5.85
N GLY A 22 -16.47 -6.67 -5.20
CA GLY A 22 -17.29 -7.76 -5.72
C GLY A 22 -16.78 -8.38 -7.03
N MET A 23 -15.51 -8.15 -7.38
CA MET A 23 -14.92 -8.67 -8.61
C MET A 23 -14.44 -10.10 -8.42
N LYS A 24 -14.72 -11.00 -9.36
CA LYS A 24 -14.06 -12.31 -9.45
C LYS A 24 -12.69 -12.15 -10.12
N ALA A 25 -11.79 -13.13 -9.94
CA ALA A 25 -10.48 -13.12 -10.59
C ALA A 25 -10.58 -12.98 -12.12
N ARG A 26 -11.60 -13.60 -12.74
CA ARG A 26 -11.88 -13.47 -14.18
C ARG A 26 -12.24 -12.03 -14.58
N ASP A 27 -12.95 -11.29 -13.73
CA ASP A 27 -13.40 -9.94 -14.05
C ASP A 27 -12.19 -8.98 -14.03
N LEU A 28 -11.26 -9.19 -13.09
CA LEU A 28 -9.98 -8.48 -13.07
C LEU A 28 -9.10 -8.84 -14.27
N ALA A 29 -9.05 -10.13 -14.65
CA ALA A 29 -8.29 -10.57 -15.82
C ALA A 29 -8.80 -9.93 -17.12
N THR A 30 -10.12 -9.87 -17.31
CA THR A 30 -10.73 -9.19 -18.46
C THR A 30 -10.30 -7.72 -18.53
N ARG A 31 -10.37 -6.99 -17.40
CA ARG A 31 -9.91 -5.59 -17.35
C ARG A 31 -8.42 -5.45 -17.64
N CYS A 32 -7.59 -6.36 -17.14
CA CYS A 32 -6.15 -6.33 -17.45
C CYS A 32 -5.89 -6.55 -18.95
N ALA A 33 -6.65 -7.46 -19.59
CA ALA A 33 -6.55 -7.68 -21.03
C ALA A 33 -7.00 -6.46 -21.85
N GLU A 34 -8.08 -5.77 -21.44
CA GLU A 34 -8.54 -4.52 -22.04
C GLU A 34 -7.50 -3.39 -21.92
N LEU A 35 -6.69 -3.41 -20.86
CA LEU A 35 -5.56 -2.49 -20.64
C LEU A 35 -4.25 -2.94 -21.32
N GLY A 36 -4.29 -3.94 -22.19
CA GLY A 36 -3.14 -4.42 -22.95
C GLY A 36 -2.27 -5.45 -22.23
N MET A 37 -2.73 -6.04 -21.13
CA MET A 37 -2.00 -7.01 -20.31
C MET A 37 -2.69 -8.39 -20.26
N PRO A 38 -2.89 -9.08 -21.41
CA PRO A 38 -3.67 -10.32 -21.47
C PRO A 38 -3.04 -11.51 -20.74
N HIS A 39 -1.73 -11.46 -20.41
CA HIS A 39 -1.07 -12.55 -19.67
C HIS A 39 -1.46 -12.58 -18.18
N LEU A 40 -2.07 -11.53 -17.64
CA LEU A 40 -2.71 -11.52 -16.32
C LEU A 40 -4.06 -12.25 -16.35
N SER A 41 -4.02 -13.53 -16.78
CA SER A 41 -5.18 -14.42 -16.83
C SER A 41 -5.76 -14.69 -15.44
N ALA A 42 -7.01 -15.17 -15.36
CA ALA A 42 -7.64 -15.55 -14.10
C ALA A 42 -6.81 -16.57 -13.30
N ALA A 43 -6.11 -17.47 -14.00
CA ALA A 43 -5.19 -18.44 -13.41
C ALA A 43 -3.93 -17.76 -12.87
N THR A 44 -3.34 -16.84 -13.65
CA THR A 44 -2.19 -16.03 -13.23
C THR A 44 -2.53 -15.21 -11.98
N LEU A 45 -3.69 -14.53 -11.97
CA LEU A 45 -4.16 -13.76 -10.82
C LEU A 45 -4.42 -14.65 -9.60
N SER A 46 -5.02 -15.83 -9.80
CA SER A 46 -5.22 -16.78 -8.70
C SER A 46 -3.88 -17.27 -8.13
N ASN A 47 -2.87 -17.52 -8.97
CA ASN A 47 -1.52 -17.88 -8.52
C ASN A 47 -0.85 -16.73 -7.78
N ILE A 48 -1.01 -15.49 -8.27
CA ILE A 48 -0.53 -14.29 -7.61
C ILE A 48 -1.15 -14.19 -6.21
N GLU A 49 -2.47 -14.25 -6.10
CA GLU A 49 -3.25 -13.96 -4.88
C GLU A 49 -3.22 -15.09 -3.84
N THR A 50 -3.08 -16.35 -4.26
CA THR A 50 -3.00 -17.49 -3.35
C THR A 50 -1.56 -17.86 -3.02
N GLY A 51 -0.61 -17.38 -3.83
CA GLY A 51 0.80 -17.56 -3.63
C GLY A 51 1.23 -19.01 -3.41
N ARG A 52 0.56 -20.00 -4.04
CA ARG A 52 0.77 -21.44 -3.76
C ARG A 52 2.27 -21.72 -3.60
N PRO A 53 2.73 -21.97 -2.36
CA PRO A 53 4.14 -22.15 -2.11
C PRO A 53 4.56 -23.47 -2.73
N LYS A 54 5.55 -23.43 -3.62
CA LYS A 54 6.36 -24.63 -3.85
C LYS A 54 7.51 -24.50 -2.86
N ASP A 55 7.58 -25.43 -1.90
CA ASP A 55 8.65 -25.48 -0.90
C ASP A 55 8.77 -24.23 0.01
N GLY A 56 7.65 -23.55 0.27
CA GLY A 56 7.62 -22.35 1.13
C GLY A 56 7.95 -21.04 0.44
N GLN A 57 8.18 -21.04 -0.89
CA GLN A 57 8.38 -19.84 -1.69
C GLN A 57 7.24 -19.62 -2.68
N ARG A 58 6.83 -18.35 -2.82
CA ARG A 58 5.82 -17.93 -3.79
C ARG A 58 6.31 -18.23 -5.20
N THR A 59 5.41 -18.69 -6.07
CA THR A 59 5.80 -19.18 -7.41
C THR A 59 6.22 -18.09 -8.39
N ARG A 60 5.86 -16.81 -8.14
CA ARG A 60 6.24 -15.67 -8.99
C ARG A 60 5.97 -14.31 -8.32
N ASP A 61 6.86 -13.34 -8.54
CA ASP A 61 6.69 -11.94 -8.15
C ASP A 61 5.76 -11.14 -9.09
N VAL A 62 5.24 -10.01 -8.61
CA VAL A 62 4.49 -9.02 -9.39
C VAL A 62 5.48 -8.01 -9.94
N THR A 63 5.50 -7.82 -11.26
CA THR A 63 6.39 -6.82 -11.89
C THR A 63 5.85 -5.40 -11.69
N VAL A 64 6.69 -4.38 -11.93
CA VAL A 64 6.26 -2.98 -11.87
C VAL A 64 5.16 -2.69 -12.91
N ASP A 65 5.29 -3.21 -14.13
CA ASP A 65 4.29 -3.05 -15.18
C ASP A 65 2.93 -3.66 -14.77
N GLU A 66 2.98 -4.84 -14.13
CA GLU A 66 1.77 -5.49 -13.61
C GLU A 66 1.16 -4.70 -12.45
N LEU A 67 1.97 -4.15 -11.54
CA LEU A 67 1.48 -3.30 -10.45
C LEU A 67 0.69 -2.11 -10.99
N VAL A 68 1.21 -1.42 -12.01
CA VAL A 68 0.55 -0.26 -12.62
C VAL A 68 -0.77 -0.68 -13.28
N VAL A 69 -0.78 -1.76 -14.06
CA VAL A 69 -2.01 -2.24 -14.71
C VAL A 69 -3.03 -2.73 -13.70
N LEU A 70 -2.61 -3.43 -12.64
CA LEU A 70 -3.49 -3.89 -11.57
C LEU A 70 -4.11 -2.70 -10.83
N ALA A 71 -3.33 -1.65 -10.54
CA ALA A 71 -3.82 -0.42 -9.93
C ALA A 71 -4.88 0.27 -10.80
N LEU A 72 -4.63 0.36 -12.12
CA LEU A 72 -5.59 0.90 -13.09
C LEU A 72 -6.87 0.05 -13.18
N ALA A 73 -6.74 -1.26 -13.36
CA ALA A 73 -7.88 -2.19 -13.47
C ALA A 73 -8.74 -2.20 -12.20
N LEU A 74 -8.09 -2.09 -11.06
CA LEU A 74 -8.68 -1.94 -9.74
C LEU A 74 -8.90 -0.48 -9.35
N ASN A 75 -8.87 0.51 -10.26
CA ASN A 75 -9.12 1.94 -9.98
C ASN A 75 -8.66 2.41 -8.57
N VAL A 76 -7.40 2.17 -8.23
CA VAL A 76 -6.75 2.59 -6.97
C VAL A 76 -5.37 3.15 -7.29
N ALA A 77 -4.83 4.03 -6.45
CA ALA A 77 -3.45 4.46 -6.59
C ALA A 77 -2.48 3.29 -6.30
N PRO A 78 -1.34 3.15 -7.01
CA PRO A 78 -0.38 2.05 -6.81
C PRO A 78 0.10 1.90 -5.36
N VAL A 79 0.24 3.01 -4.63
CA VAL A 79 0.63 3.02 -3.20
C VAL A 79 -0.31 2.18 -2.32
N HIS A 80 -1.58 2.03 -2.70
CA HIS A 80 -2.57 1.24 -1.96
C HIS A 80 -2.53 -0.26 -2.26
N LEU A 81 -1.75 -0.65 -3.27
CA LEU A 81 -1.36 -2.04 -3.51
C LEU A 81 0.03 -2.33 -2.93
N LEU A 82 0.96 -1.36 -2.99
CA LEU A 82 2.32 -1.51 -2.45
C LEU A 82 2.38 -1.60 -0.94
N VAL A 83 1.50 -0.90 -0.23
CA VAL A 83 1.55 -0.79 1.22
C VAL A 83 0.21 -1.24 1.81
N PRO A 84 0.21 -2.01 2.93
CA PRO A 84 -1.02 -2.34 3.64
C PRO A 84 -1.82 -1.09 3.98
N ILE A 85 -3.14 -1.21 4.13
CA ILE A 85 -3.96 -0.08 4.62
C ILE A 85 -3.75 0.08 6.12
N ASP A 86 -3.78 -1.04 6.83
CA ASP A 86 -3.62 -1.07 8.27
C ASP A 86 -2.22 -0.60 8.65
N ASP A 87 -2.16 0.19 9.71
CA ASP A 87 -0.92 0.75 10.24
C ASP A 87 -0.61 0.09 11.57
N ASP A 88 -0.39 -1.23 11.50
CA ASP A 88 0.07 -1.97 12.66
C ASP A 88 1.45 -1.45 13.11
N ASN A 89 1.87 -1.81 14.32
CA ASN A 89 3.19 -1.41 14.82
C ASN A 89 4.34 -2.18 14.15
N THR A 90 4.08 -2.90 13.06
CA THR A 90 5.06 -3.68 12.31
C THR A 90 5.78 -2.79 11.31
N GLY A 91 7.09 -2.97 11.18
CA GLY A 91 7.87 -2.30 10.14
C GLY A 91 7.53 -2.84 8.75
N TYR A 92 7.32 -1.94 7.80
CA TYR A 92 7.14 -2.30 6.39
C TYR A 92 8.45 -2.90 5.84
N PRO A 93 8.42 -4.04 5.13
CA PRO A 93 9.61 -4.83 4.82
C PRO A 93 10.78 -4.06 4.17
N ALA A 94 10.49 -3.13 3.26
CA ALA A 94 11.54 -2.40 2.54
C ALA A 94 12.13 -1.21 3.32
N THR A 95 11.36 -0.61 4.23
CA THR A 95 11.72 0.65 4.89
C THR A 95 11.94 0.49 6.39
N ASN A 96 11.48 -0.62 6.96
CA ASN A 96 11.40 -0.91 8.39
C ASN A 96 10.68 0.18 9.21
N VAL A 97 9.86 1.03 8.57
CA VAL A 97 8.98 1.99 9.23
C VAL A 97 7.53 1.57 9.06
N ARG A 98 6.65 2.10 9.92
CA ARG A 98 5.21 1.86 9.86
C ARG A 98 4.62 2.10 8.46
N ALA A 99 3.57 1.35 8.12
CA ALA A 99 2.91 1.41 6.83
C ALA A 99 2.45 2.84 6.48
N GLY A 100 1.93 3.59 7.44
CA GLY A 100 1.55 5.00 7.29
C GLY A 100 2.68 5.88 6.78
N ARG A 101 3.85 5.81 7.44
CA ARG A 101 5.05 6.57 7.04
C ARG A 101 5.58 6.15 5.68
N THR A 102 5.55 4.85 5.39
CA THR A 102 5.92 4.35 4.06
C THR A 102 5.01 4.92 2.96
N ARG A 103 3.69 5.01 3.20
CA ARG A 103 2.77 5.61 2.22
C ARG A 103 3.02 7.11 2.03
N GLU A 104 3.37 7.86 3.07
CA GLU A 104 3.73 9.27 2.96
C GLU A 104 5.00 9.47 2.13
N TRP A 105 6.00 8.61 2.33
CA TRP A 105 7.22 8.59 1.55
C TRP A 105 6.94 8.25 0.07
N ILE A 106 6.20 7.19 -0.22
CA ILE A 106 5.86 6.84 -1.62
C ILE A 106 5.06 7.95 -2.31
N ARG A 107 4.24 8.70 -1.57
CA ARG A 107 3.48 9.85 -2.12
C ARG A 107 4.31 11.11 -2.32
N GLY A 108 5.58 11.13 -1.93
CA GLY A 108 6.39 12.34 -2.03
C GLY A 108 6.12 13.37 -0.92
N TYR A 109 5.41 13.02 0.17
CA TYR A 109 5.02 14.00 1.19
C TYR A 109 6.11 14.27 2.23
N HIS A 110 6.76 13.21 2.71
CA HIS A 110 7.81 13.31 3.74
C HIS A 110 8.91 12.29 3.46
N PRO A 111 10.20 12.64 3.64
CA PRO A 111 11.26 11.65 3.62
C PRO A 111 11.08 10.64 4.77
N LEU A 112 11.72 9.47 4.64
CA LEU A 112 11.80 8.52 5.73
C LEU A 112 12.65 9.09 6.88
N SER A 113 12.00 9.71 7.85
CA SER A 113 12.63 10.17 9.09
C SER A 113 12.70 9.02 10.11
N GLY A 114 13.83 8.85 10.79
CA GLY A 114 13.99 7.86 11.87
C GLY A 114 14.99 6.74 11.60
N THR A 115 15.75 6.82 10.51
CA THR A 115 16.98 6.02 10.29
C THR A 115 18.21 6.83 10.70
N ALA A 116 19.32 6.15 11.02
CA ALA A 116 20.59 6.82 11.34
C ALA A 116 21.15 7.68 10.18
N GLU A 117 20.66 7.44 8.96
CA GLU A 117 21.02 8.11 7.71
C GLU A 117 19.76 8.70 7.06
N ALA A 118 18.93 9.42 7.82
CA ALA A 118 17.76 10.07 7.24
C ALA A 118 18.20 11.04 6.12
N PRO A 119 17.74 10.86 4.87
CA PRO A 119 18.16 11.71 3.76
C PRO A 119 17.77 13.16 4.03
N SER A 120 18.58 14.11 3.55
CA SER A 120 18.23 15.51 3.69
C SER A 120 16.92 15.80 2.96
N GLU A 121 16.05 16.65 3.52
CA GLU A 121 14.81 17.05 2.83
C GLU A 121 15.10 17.63 1.45
N ARG A 122 16.23 18.34 1.31
CA ARG A 122 16.71 18.87 0.04
C ARG A 122 16.93 17.77 -1.00
N ASP A 123 17.61 16.69 -0.64
CA ASP A 123 17.89 15.59 -1.58
C ASP A 123 16.61 14.86 -1.96
N TYR A 124 15.75 14.60 -0.97
CA TYR A 124 14.46 13.93 -1.19
C TYR A 124 13.54 14.69 -2.16
N PHE A 125 13.54 16.01 -2.07
CA PHE A 125 12.73 16.88 -2.91
C PHE A 125 13.41 17.36 -4.21
N SER A 126 14.66 16.96 -4.45
CA SER A 126 15.46 17.47 -5.57
C SER A 126 14.91 17.12 -6.96
N GLU A 127 14.14 16.04 -7.06
CA GLU A 127 13.53 15.57 -8.31
C GLU A 127 12.07 16.03 -8.49
N VAL A 128 11.52 16.82 -7.57
CA VAL A 128 10.17 17.39 -7.74
C VAL A 128 10.22 18.49 -8.80
N PRO A 129 9.46 18.39 -9.91
CA PRO A 129 9.46 19.42 -10.93
C PRO A 129 9.04 20.79 -10.37
N GLU A 130 9.64 21.87 -10.88
CA GLU A 130 9.40 23.23 -10.37
C GLU A 130 7.92 23.62 -10.36
N PHE A 131 7.13 23.16 -11.34
CA PHE A 131 5.70 23.46 -11.42
C PHE A 131 4.84 22.63 -10.44
N GLU A 132 5.34 21.49 -9.96
CA GLU A 132 4.69 20.67 -8.92
C GLU A 132 5.18 21.05 -7.51
N TRP A 133 6.28 21.81 -7.42
CA TRP A 133 6.89 22.21 -6.17
C TRP A 133 5.92 23.02 -5.32
N THR A 134 5.51 22.40 -4.23
CA THR A 134 4.87 23.10 -3.12
C THR A 134 5.91 23.18 -2.01
N PRO A 135 6.32 24.39 -1.56
CA PRO A 135 7.22 24.51 -0.43
C PRO A 135 6.66 23.66 0.71
N PRO A 136 7.49 22.83 1.38
CA PRO A 136 7.04 22.12 2.56
C PRO A 136 6.55 23.18 3.54
N THR A 137 5.23 23.41 3.58
CA THR A 137 4.65 24.22 4.64
C THR A 137 5.10 23.51 5.91
N ASN A 138 5.63 24.25 6.88
CA ASN A 138 6.07 23.79 8.18
C ASN A 138 4.89 23.17 8.97
N ARG A 139 4.22 22.17 8.38
CA ARG A 139 3.25 21.31 8.99
C ARG A 139 4.08 20.51 9.94
N PRO A 140 3.86 20.61 11.27
CA PRO A 140 4.50 19.71 12.18
C PRO A 140 4.30 18.30 11.62
N ILE A 141 5.38 17.53 11.50
CA ILE A 141 5.28 16.08 11.37
C ILE A 141 4.26 15.71 12.45
N PRO A 142 3.11 15.12 12.12
CA PRO A 142 2.28 14.52 13.14
C PRO A 142 3.14 13.39 13.69
N VAL A 143 3.95 13.70 14.70
CA VAL A 143 4.44 12.73 15.65
C VAL A 143 3.16 12.27 16.30
N ASP A 144 2.52 11.28 15.67
CA ASP A 144 1.34 10.64 16.19
C ASP A 144 1.81 9.84 17.41
N SER A 145 2.07 10.59 18.47
CA SER A 145 2.47 10.09 19.76
C SER A 145 1.32 9.19 20.18
N ALA A 146 1.64 8.01 20.73
CA ALA A 146 0.66 7.09 21.26
C ALA A 146 -0.53 7.77 21.99
N PRO A 147 -0.34 8.84 22.81
CA PRO A 147 -1.45 9.55 23.44
C PRO A 147 -2.41 10.28 22.48
N GLU A 148 -1.93 10.92 21.40
CA GLU A 148 -2.79 11.62 20.44
C GLU A 148 -3.65 10.64 19.63
N ARG A 149 -3.08 9.47 19.31
CA ARG A 149 -3.78 8.36 18.65
C ARG A 149 -4.86 7.77 19.55
N GLN A 150 -4.55 7.55 20.82
CA GLN A 150 -5.50 7.06 21.83
C GLN A 150 -6.66 8.05 22.01
N ALA A 151 -6.36 9.36 22.03
CA ALA A 151 -7.37 10.41 22.14
C ALA A 151 -8.29 10.47 20.91
N ARG A 152 -7.74 10.29 19.70
CA ARG A 152 -8.52 10.29 18.45
C ARG A 152 -9.40 9.05 18.32
N LEU A 153 -8.91 7.87 18.70
CA LEU A 153 -9.70 6.64 18.74
C LEU A 153 -10.81 6.72 19.80
N ALA A 154 -10.49 7.21 21.02
CA ALA A 154 -11.49 7.43 22.06
C ALA A 154 -12.52 8.51 21.71
N GLU A 155 -12.17 9.48 20.86
CA GLU A 155 -13.12 10.48 20.32
C GLU A 155 -14.04 9.87 19.25
N LEU A 156 -13.52 8.98 18.41
CA LEU A 156 -14.33 8.26 17.40
C LEU A 156 -15.28 7.26 18.05
N GLU A 157 -14.84 6.57 19.09
CA GLU A 157 -15.68 5.70 19.94
C GLU A 157 -16.78 6.53 20.65
N ARG A 158 -16.44 7.68 21.24
CA ARG A 158 -17.42 8.59 21.86
C ARG A 158 -18.45 9.15 20.88
N ARG A 159 -18.09 9.27 19.60
CA ARG A 159 -19.01 9.70 18.54
C ARG A 159 -19.82 8.54 17.94
N GLY A 160 -19.70 7.33 18.47
CA GLY A 160 -20.45 6.15 18.01
C GLY A 160 -20.07 5.69 16.60
N LEU A 161 -18.88 6.07 16.12
CA LEU A 161 -18.38 5.75 14.77
C LEU A 161 -17.33 4.61 14.79
N GLY A 162 -17.15 3.94 15.93
CA GLY A 162 -16.18 2.86 16.11
C GLY A 162 -16.56 1.53 15.46
N ASP A 163 -17.86 1.25 15.32
CA ASP A 163 -18.39 -0.07 14.91
C ASP A 163 -19.24 0.01 13.64
N LEU A 164 -18.66 0.43 12.51
CA LEU A 164 -19.23 0.20 11.17
C LEU A 164 -18.58 -0.98 10.45
N GLN A 165 -18.20 -2.03 11.18
CA GLN A 165 -17.92 -3.36 10.62
C GLN A 165 -18.37 -4.49 11.58
N ALA A 166 -19.65 -4.87 11.51
CA ALA A 166 -20.14 -6.20 11.89
C ALA A 166 -21.58 -6.45 11.37
N GLU A 167 -21.76 -6.51 10.05
CA GLU A 167 -22.82 -7.26 9.35
C GLU A 167 -22.16 -7.67 8.01
N GLU A 168 -21.99 -8.93 7.58
CA GLU A 168 -22.54 -10.25 7.89
C GLU A 168 -21.44 -11.31 7.62
#